data_AF-A0AB74L1H2-F1
#
_entry.id   AF-A0AB74L1H2-F1
#
_cell.length_a   1.000
_cell.length_b   1.000
_cell.length_c   1.000
_cell.angle_alpha   90.00
_cell.angle_beta   90.00
_cell.angle_gamma   90.00
#
_symmetry.space_group_name_H-M   'P 1'
#
loop_
_entity.id
_entity.type
_entity.pdbx_description
1 polymer ?
#
loop_
_entity_poly.entity_id
_entity_poly.type
_entity_poly.pdbx_seq_one_letter_code
_entity_poly.pdbx_strand_id
1 'polypeptide(L)' 'MFRLGLIRSKPCTRCGLEVNDLEPECPHCKGFSDLQAVYLKQAYKDDLIKRNNSLAKLFCKLAAVAVIITLVVFFA' A
#
# COMPACT_ATOMS: atom_id res chain seq x y z
N MET A 1 3.46 23.10 -20.40
CA MET A 1 3.60 21.90 -21.26
C MET A 1 4.06 20.74 -20.40
N PHE A 2 3.15 19.85 -20.01
CA PHE A 2 3.51 18.60 -19.33
C PHE A 2 4.10 17.65 -20.38
N ARG A 3 5.44 17.53 -20.41
CA ARG A 3 6.09 16.49 -21.19
C ARG A 3 5.82 15.17 -20.48
N LEU A 4 4.98 14.33 -21.06
CA LEU A 4 4.85 12.91 -20.72
C LEU A 4 6.13 12.17 -21.17
N GLY A 5 7.27 12.55 -20.60
CA GLY A 5 8.44 11.70 -20.58
C GLY A 5 8.17 10.58 -19.59
N LEU A 6 8.47 9.33 -19.95
CA LEU A 6 8.44 8.20 -19.03
C LEU A 6 9.14 8.60 -17.73
N ILE A 7 8.38 8.79 -16.65
CA ILE A 7 8.93 8.97 -15.32
C ILE A 7 9.58 7.64 -14.98
N ARG A 8 10.91 7.58 -15.07
CA ARG A 8 11.66 6.43 -14.59
C ARG A 8 11.68 6.50 -13.07
N SER A 9 11.27 5.41 -12.44
CA SER A 9 11.31 5.27 -11.00
C SER A 9 12.16 4.08 -10.61
N LYS A 10 12.82 4.21 -9.46
CA LYS A 10 13.55 3.14 -8.79
C LYS A 10 13.10 3.05 -7.34
N PRO A 11 13.18 1.86 -6.73
CA PRO A 11 12.95 1.74 -5.31
C PRO A 11 14.07 2.43 -4.53
N CYS A 12 13.70 3.29 -3.58
CA CYS A 12 14.65 3.87 -2.65
C CYS A 12 15.28 2.78 -1.76
N THR A 13 16.60 2.77 -1.59
CA THR A 13 17.29 1.78 -0.74
C THR A 13 16.94 1.89 0.75
N ARG A 14 16.53 3.07 1.21
CA ARG A 14 16.22 3.36 2.62
C ARG A 14 14.79 2.99 2.98
N CYS A 15 13.80 3.58 2.30
CA CYS A 15 12.39 3.33 2.58
C CYS A 15 11.74 2.28 1.66
N GLY A 16 12.36 1.89 0.54
CA GLY A 16 11.80 0.92 -0.41
C GLY A 16 10.58 1.41 -1.19
N LEU A 17 10.24 2.70 -1.12
CA LEU A 17 9.19 3.30 -1.95
C LEU A 17 9.78 3.67 -3.31
N GLU A 18 8.95 3.57 -4.35
CA GLU A 18 9.29 4.05 -5.69
C GLU A 18 9.48 5.57 -5.66
N VAL A 19 10.62 6.01 -6.18
CA VAL A 19 10.98 7.43 -6.29
C VAL A 19 11.44 7.71 -7.71
N ASN A 20 11.16 8.92 -8.18
CA ASN A 20 11.63 9.37 -9.49
C ASN A 20 13.17 9.35 -9.52
N ASP A 21 13.73 8.73 -10.56
CA ASP A 21 15.17 8.59 -10.76
C ASP A 21 15.90 9.91 -10.97
N LEU A 22 15.15 10.94 -11.39
CA LEU A 22 15.67 12.30 -11.59
C LEU A 22 15.90 13.03 -10.27
N GLU A 23 15.29 12.58 -9.17
CA GLU A 23 15.48 13.20 -7.87
C GLU A 23 16.86 12.80 -7.30
N PRO A 24 17.69 13.78 -6.90
CA PRO A 24 19.03 13.49 -6.36
C PRO A 24 18.96 12.79 -5.00
N GLU A 25 17.88 13.01 -4.25
CA GLU A 25 17.64 12.42 -2.95
C GLU A 25 16.20 11.93 -2.85
N CYS A 26 15.97 10.89 -2.05
CA CYS A 26 14.60 10.40 -1.81
C CYS A 26 13.80 11.46 -1.03
N PRO A 27 12.72 12.02 -1.61
CA PRO A 27 11.91 13.05 -0.94
C PRO A 27 11.23 12.52 0.34
N HIS A 28 11.01 11.20 0.44
CA HIS A 28 10.43 10.56 1.63
C HIS A 28 11.43 10.42 2.79
N CYS A 29 12.73 10.36 2.50
CA CYS A 29 13.78 10.12 3.50
C CYS A 29 14.69 11.32 3.74
N LYS A 30 14.54 12.38 2.93
CA LYS A 30 15.32 13.60 3.07
C LYS A 30 15.11 14.20 4.46
N GLY A 31 16.21 14.49 5.15
CA GLY A 31 16.19 15.03 6.51
C GLY A 31 15.97 14.00 7.63
N PHE A 32 15.79 12.72 7.31
CA PHE A 32 15.67 11.65 8.31
C PHE A 32 16.95 10.82 8.40
N SER A 33 17.28 10.36 9.60
CA SER A 33 18.30 9.31 9.80
C SER A 33 17.80 7.96 9.29
N ASP A 34 18.71 6.99 9.09
CA ASP A 34 18.34 5.67 8.56
C ASP A 34 17.32 4.96 9.45
N LEU A 35 17.54 5.01 10.76
CA LEU A 35 16.60 4.51 11.77
C LEU A 35 15.24 5.21 11.64
N GLN A 36 15.21 6.53 11.55
CA GLN A 36 13.95 7.28 11.44
C GLN A 36 13.19 6.90 10.17
N ALA A 37 13.86 6.76 9.02
CA ALA A 37 13.22 6.36 7.76
C ALA A 37 12.60 4.95 7.84
N VAL A 38 13.28 4.01 8.51
CA VAL A 38 12.77 2.65 8.74
C VAL A 38 11.55 2.67 9.67
N TYR A 39 11.61 3.41 10.78
CA TYR A 39 10.48 3.54 11.70
C TYR A 39 9.26 4.18 11.04
N LEU A 40 9.47 5.23 10.24
CA LEU A 40 8.38 5.92 9.54
C LEU A 40 7.70 5.00 8.52
N LYS A 41 8.47 4.17 7.82
CA LYS A 41 7.94 3.11 6.95
C LYS A 41 7.10 2.10 7.72
N GLN A 42 7.58 1.63 8.87
CA GLN A 42 6.87 0.65 9.68
C GLN A 42 5.57 1.24 10.22
N ALA A 43 5.61 2.44 10.79
CA ALA A 43 4.43 3.14 11.29
C ALA A 43 3.37 3.36 10.20
N TYR A 44 3.79 3.71 8.98
CA TYR A 44 2.89 3.84 7.84
C TYR A 44 2.22 2.51 7.46
N LYS A 45 2.99 1.41 7.42
CA LYS A 45 2.43 0.08 7.17
C LYS A 45 1.41 -0.32 8.24
N ASP A 46 1.73 -0.06 9.50
CA ASP A 46 0.85 -0.41 10.62
C ASP A 46 -0.45 0.41 10.57
N ASP A 47 -0.40 1.70 10.20
CA ASP A 47 -1.59 2.52 9.99
C ASP A 47 -2.43 2.02 8.80
N LEU A 48 -1.79 1.65 7.69
CA LEU A 48 -2.48 1.05 6.54
C LEU A 48 -3.18 -0.25 6.92
N ILE A 49 -2.50 -1.15 7.63
CA ILE A 49 -3.09 -2.41 8.11
C ILE A 49 -4.29 -2.09 9.01
N LYS A 50 -4.13 -1.16 9.96
CA LYS A 50 -5.19 -0.79 10.89
C LYS A 50 -6.41 -0.20 10.19
N ARG A 51 -6.22 0.71 9.23
CA ARG A 51 -7.31 1.30 8.44
C ARG A 51 -7.98 0.27 7.54
N ASN A 52 -7.19 -0.58 6.88
CA ASN A 52 -7.71 -1.51 5.88
C ASN A 52 -8.30 -2.79 6.50
N ASN A 53 -8.09 -3.03 7.80
CA ASN A 53 -8.69 -4.15 8.53
C ASN A 53 -10.23 -4.11 8.49
N SER A 54 -10.82 -2.92 8.43
CA SER A 54 -12.28 -2.75 8.25
C SER A 54 -12.73 -3.27 6.87
N LEU A 55 -11.94 -2.97 5.83
CA LEU A 55 -12.21 -3.37 4.45
C LEU A 55 -12.09 -4.89 4.28
N ALA A 56 -11.07 -5.50 4.88
CA ALA A 56 -10.93 -6.95 4.93
C ALA A 56 -12.13 -7.64 5.62
N LYS A 57 -12.61 -7.09 6.74
CA LYS A 57 -13.81 -7.60 7.43
C LYS A 57 -15.08 -7.50 6.56
N LEU A 58 -15.24 -6.43 5.80
CA LEU A 58 -16.38 -6.27 4.89
C LEU A 58 -16.33 -7.31 3.76
N PHE A 59 -15.17 -7.54 3.15
CA PHE A 59 -14.99 -8.58 2.14
C PHE A 59 -15.30 -9.98 2.67
N CYS A 60 -14.84 -10.32 3.88
CA CYS A 60 -15.17 -11.61 4.50
C CYS A 60 -16.68 -11.79 4.70
N LYS A 61 -17.40 -10.74 5.13
CA LYS A 61 -18.86 -10.79 5.30
C LYS A 61 -19.57 -11.01 3.96
N LEU A 62 -19.16 -10.28 2.92
CA LEU A 62 -19.74 -10.42 1.58
C LEU A 62 -19.49 -11.82 1.00
N ALA A 63 -18.28 -12.36 1.18
CA ALA A 63 -17.95 -13.72 0.77
C ALA A 63 -18.83 -14.76 1.49
N ALA A 64 -19.05 -14.61 2.80
CA ALA A 64 -19.92 -15.50 3.56
C ALA A 64 -21.37 -15.48 3.06
N VAL A 65 -21.91 -14.29 2.78
CA VAL A 65 -23.26 -14.15 2.20
C VAL A 65 -23.35 -14.80 0.82
N ALA A 66 -22.36 -14.58 -0.04
CA ALA A 66 -22.31 -15.19 -1.37
C ALA A 66 -22.27 -16.73 -1.30
N VAL A 67 -21.49 -17.29 -0.36
CA VAL A 67 -21.43 -18.74 -0.14
C VAL A 67 -22.80 -19.27 0.31
N ILE A 68 -23.47 -18.61 1.25
CA ILE A 68 -24.81 -19.02 1.71
C ILE A 68 -25.81 -19.00 0.55
N ILE A 69 -25.84 -17.92 -0.24
CA ILE A 69 -26.72 -17.82 -1.42
C ILE A 69 -26.43 -18.95 -2.40
N THR A 70 -25.14 -19.22 -2.67
CA THR A 70 -24.74 -20.30 -3.58
C THR A 70 -25.23 -21.65 -3.06
N LEU A 71 -25.01 -21.95 -1.77
CA LEU A 71 -25.49 -23.19 -1.16
C LEU A 71 -27.02 -23.29 -1.23
N VAL A 72 -27.75 -22.22 -0.96
CA VAL A 72 -29.22 -22.20 -1.07
C VAL A 72 -29.65 -22.45 -2.51
N VAL A 73 -29.03 -21.82 -3.51
CA VAL A 73 -29.42 -21.98 -4.92
C VAL A 73 -29.08 -23.37 -5.46
N PHE A 74 -27.99 -24.00 -5.01
CA PHE A 74 -27.56 -25.31 -5.51
C PHE A 74 -28.16 -26.50 -4.73
N PHE A 75 -28.58 -26.31 -3.48
CA PHE A 75 -29.13 -27.37 -2.63
C PHE A 75 -30.62 -27.21 -2.28
N ALA A 76 -31.30 -26.16 -2.75
CA ALA A 76 -32.77 -26.04 -2.74
C ALA A 76 -33.36 -26.50 -4.07
#